data_AF-A0A6B0V4G2-F1
#
_entry.id   AF-A0A6B0V4G2-F1
#
_cell.length_a   1.000
_cell.length_b   1.000
_cell.length_c   1.000
_cell.angle_alpha   90.00
_cell.angle_beta   90.00
_cell.angle_gamma   90.00
#
_symmetry.space_group_name_H-M   'P 1'
#
loop_
_entity.id
_entity.type
_entity.pdbx_description
1 polymer ?
#
loop_
_entity_poly.entity_id
_entity_poly.type
_entity_poly.pdbx_seq_one_letter_code
_entity_poly.pdbx_strand_id
1 'polypeptide(L)'
;MKTAHAFSAKNIKFISAISVLVAASQTNILSYPTVLVFFQVLLDLQRITCAAKPKTKFSIDKLINVTNRTYFVGKGTFLRDPWRPDLADNFSCGKVKIQGPNGSKFDALRSSMNLTTKKKNIKLFLLEKKTRTVGYESMLVWDAETSTEMADMNLIFLAENACAVFMYSDGQINPSTCEIWYYTKPTARGKKQRKKIAACEGTLQQKCRATTIYTYWTKKCDQTKK
;
A
#
# COMPACT_ATOMS: atom_id res chain seq x y z
N MET A 1 35.27 -24.84 2.46
CA MET A 1 35.59 -23.45 2.86
C MET A 1 34.59 -23.01 3.92
N LYS A 2 35.05 -22.72 5.14
CA LYS A 2 34.22 -22.26 6.26
C LYS A 2 33.96 -20.76 6.11
N THR A 3 32.70 -20.34 6.06
CA THR A 3 32.32 -18.92 6.09
C THR A 3 32.42 -18.40 7.52
N ALA A 4 33.35 -17.49 7.78
CA ALA A 4 33.41 -16.74 9.02
C ALA A 4 32.22 -15.76 9.08
N HIS A 5 31.39 -15.87 10.11
CA HIS A 5 30.33 -14.90 10.38
C HIS A 5 30.96 -13.59 10.85
N ALA A 6 30.86 -12.54 10.02
CA ALA A 6 31.24 -11.19 10.41
C ALA A 6 30.27 -10.71 11.51
N PHE A 7 30.79 -10.62 12.74
CA PHE A 7 30.08 -9.99 13.86
C PHE A 7 29.97 -8.48 13.59
N SER A 8 28.74 -7.98 13.46
CA SER A 8 28.46 -6.54 13.34
C SER A 8 28.85 -5.82 14.62
N ALA A 9 29.47 -4.64 14.49
CA ALA A 9 29.90 -3.78 15.62
C ALA A 9 28.78 -3.44 16.63
N LYS A 10 27.50 -3.60 16.25
CA LYS A 10 26.35 -3.46 17.16
C LYS A 10 26.27 -4.58 18.22
N ASN A 11 26.77 -5.78 17.90
CA ASN A 11 26.77 -6.92 18.83
C ASN A 11 27.81 -6.77 19.93
N ILE A 12 28.92 -6.06 19.66
CA ILE A 12 30.00 -5.86 20.63
C ILE A 12 29.54 -4.95 21.77
N LYS A 13 28.79 -3.87 21.49
CA LYS A 13 28.27 -2.95 22.52
C LYS A 13 27.25 -3.61 23.47
N PHE A 14 26.48 -4.58 22.97
CA PHE A 14 25.48 -5.31 23.76
C PHE A 14 26.14 -6.27 24.76
N ILE A 15 27.21 -6.96 24.35
CA ILE A 15 27.96 -7.89 25.21
C ILE A 15 28.61 -7.12 26.38
N SER A 16 29.18 -5.94 26.12
CA SER A 16 29.77 -5.10 27.17
C SER A 16 28.76 -4.59 28.21
N ALA A 17 27.49 -4.37 27.84
CA ALA A 17 26.46 -3.96 28.80
C ALA A 17 26.03 -5.12 29.72
N ILE A 18 26.02 -6.35 29.20
CA ILE A 18 25.73 -7.55 30.00
C ILE A 18 26.82 -7.78 31.04
N SER A 19 28.09 -7.57 30.68
CA SER A 19 29.22 -7.72 31.61
C SER A 19 29.13 -6.78 32.82
N VAL A 20 28.62 -5.56 32.64
CA VAL A 20 28.42 -4.58 33.71
C VAL A 20 27.28 -4.99 34.66
N LEU A 21 26.18 -5.55 34.14
CA LEU A 21 25.08 -6.06 34.97
C LEU A 21 25.46 -7.29 35.80
N VAL A 22 26.30 -8.18 35.26
CA VAL A 22 26.82 -9.36 35.98
C VAL A 22 27.81 -8.95 37.07
N ALA A 23 28.59 -7.88 36.86
CA ALA A 23 29.46 -7.34 37.89
C ALA A 23 28.67 -6.69 39.05
N ALA A 24 27.55 -6.00 38.75
CA ALA A 24 26.70 -5.35 39.74
C ALA A 24 25.89 -6.32 40.64
N SER A 25 25.68 -7.57 40.20
CA SER A 25 25.01 -8.59 41.02
C SER A 25 25.93 -9.20 42.09
N GLN A 26 27.26 -9.10 41.93
CA GLN A 26 28.23 -9.59 42.91
C GLN A 26 28.44 -8.62 44.08
N THR A 27 27.97 -7.37 43.98
CA THR A 27 28.15 -6.32 45.00
C THR A 27 26.92 -6.12 45.90
N ASN A 28 25.93 -7.04 45.91
CA ASN A 28 24.69 -6.97 46.72
C ASN A 28 23.79 -5.73 46.46
N ILE A 29 23.99 -4.99 45.36
CA ILE A 29 23.25 -3.75 45.08
C ILE A 29 21.85 -4.02 44.49
N LEU A 30 21.64 -5.18 43.88
CA LEU A 30 20.38 -5.56 43.21
C LEU A 30 19.97 -6.98 43.57
N SER A 31 18.70 -7.16 43.93
CA SER A 31 18.15 -8.49 44.18
C SER A 31 18.05 -9.29 42.87
N TYR A 32 18.29 -10.59 42.94
CA TYR A 32 18.19 -11.53 41.82
C TYR A 32 16.92 -11.38 40.95
N PRO A 33 15.70 -11.20 41.51
CA PRO A 33 14.50 -10.99 40.70
C PRO A 33 14.55 -9.70 39.86
N THR A 34 15.19 -8.64 40.34
CA THR A 34 15.33 -7.38 39.58
C THR A 34 16.21 -7.60 38.34
N VAL A 35 17.30 -8.34 38.47
CA VAL A 35 18.20 -8.67 37.35
C VAL A 35 17.46 -9.48 36.28
N LEU A 36 16.66 -10.48 36.67
CA LEU A 36 15.84 -11.28 35.76
C LEU A 36 14.84 -10.43 34.94
N VAL A 37 14.17 -9.45 35.58
CA VAL A 37 13.24 -8.54 34.88
C VAL A 37 13.98 -7.68 33.85
N PHE A 38 15.15 -7.14 34.20
CA PHE A 38 15.97 -6.37 33.26
C PHE A 38 16.43 -7.21 32.06
N PHE A 39 16.86 -8.46 32.30
CA PHE A 39 17.21 -9.39 31.22
C PHE A 39 16.02 -9.70 30.32
N GLN A 40 14.82 -9.91 30.88
CA GLN A 40 13.62 -10.16 30.11
C GLN A 40 13.24 -8.95 29.24
N VAL A 41 13.28 -7.73 29.80
CA VAL A 41 13.02 -6.48 29.06
C VAL A 41 14.05 -6.28 27.93
N LEU A 42 15.34 -6.56 28.18
CA LEU A 42 16.38 -6.47 27.15
C LEU A 42 16.19 -7.50 26.03
N LEU A 43 15.79 -8.73 26.37
CA LEU A 43 15.46 -9.77 25.38
C LEU A 43 14.23 -9.39 24.56
N ASP A 44 13.21 -8.80 25.17
CA ASP A 44 12.01 -8.34 24.46
C ASP A 44 12.32 -7.12 23.58
N LEU A 45 13.13 -6.16 24.03
CA LEU A 45 13.65 -5.08 23.18
C LEU A 45 14.53 -5.59 22.03
N GLN A 46 15.35 -6.61 22.27
CA GLN A 46 16.11 -7.27 21.20
C GLN A 46 15.18 -7.97 20.21
N ARG A 47 14.13 -8.65 20.66
CA ARG A 47 13.14 -9.28 19.76
C ARG A 47 12.39 -8.24 18.92
N ILE A 48 12.05 -7.08 19.49
CA ILE A 48 11.40 -5.98 18.77
C ILE A 48 12.36 -5.37 17.74
N THR A 49 13.63 -5.18 18.08
CA THR A 49 14.64 -4.56 17.19
C THR A 49 15.21 -5.54 16.14
N CYS A 50 15.20 -6.84 16.42
CA CYS A 50 15.63 -7.92 15.53
C CYS A 50 14.48 -8.59 14.78
N ALA A 51 13.22 -8.20 15.01
CA ALA A 51 12.12 -8.56 14.12
C ALA A 51 12.47 -8.03 12.73
N ALA A 52 13.01 -8.90 11.89
CA ALA A 52 13.37 -8.60 10.52
C ALA A 52 12.17 -7.91 9.89
N LYS A 53 12.36 -6.66 9.44
CA LYS A 53 11.30 -5.88 8.80
C LYS A 53 10.63 -6.81 7.78
N PRO A 54 9.32 -7.08 7.90
CA PRO A 54 8.66 -7.98 6.96
C PRO A 54 8.96 -7.41 5.57
N LYS A 55 9.65 -8.18 4.73
CA LYS A 55 9.86 -7.79 3.34
C LYS A 55 8.47 -7.64 2.75
N THR A 56 8.08 -6.41 2.46
CA THR A 56 6.84 -6.13 1.74
C THR A 56 6.93 -6.87 0.41
N LYS A 57 6.04 -7.84 0.22
CA LYS A 57 6.02 -8.66 -1.00
C LYS A 57 5.53 -7.86 -2.22
N PHE A 58 5.02 -6.66 -1.99
CA PHE A 58 4.36 -5.83 -2.98
C PHE A 58 5.23 -4.62 -3.29
N SER A 59 5.35 -4.29 -4.58
CA SER A 59 6.10 -3.12 -5.03
C SER A 59 5.24 -2.22 -5.90
N ILE A 60 5.15 -0.95 -5.54
CA ILE A 60 4.48 0.11 -6.31
C ILE A 60 5.24 0.38 -7.59
N ASP A 61 6.58 0.42 -7.55
CA ASP A 61 7.40 0.55 -8.75
C ASP A 61 7.02 -0.51 -9.79
N LYS A 62 6.88 -1.78 -9.39
CA LYS A 62 6.41 -2.83 -10.32
C LYS A 62 5.01 -2.60 -10.90
N LEU A 63 4.16 -1.85 -10.21
CA LEU A 63 2.81 -1.52 -10.67
C LEU A 63 2.84 -0.34 -11.65
N ILE A 64 3.61 0.71 -11.34
CA ILE A 64 3.61 1.94 -12.14
C ILE A 64 4.65 1.97 -13.27
N ASN A 65 5.71 1.18 -13.18
CA ASN A 65 6.77 1.09 -14.18
C ASN A 65 6.38 0.26 -15.44
N VAL A 66 5.10 -0.04 -15.60
CA VAL A 66 4.56 -0.69 -16.80
C VAL A 66 3.98 0.37 -17.73
N THR A 67 4.79 0.84 -18.67
CA THR A 67 4.40 1.82 -19.68
C THR A 67 3.18 1.38 -20.48
N ASN A 68 2.30 2.32 -20.81
CA ASN A 68 1.06 2.11 -21.56
C ASN A 68 0.06 1.11 -20.93
N ARG A 69 0.24 0.76 -19.66
CA ARG A 69 -0.71 -0.10 -18.93
C ARG A 69 -1.97 0.68 -18.58
N THR A 70 -3.12 0.04 -18.78
CA THR A 70 -4.41 0.56 -18.30
C THR A 70 -4.91 -0.29 -17.16
N TYR A 71 -5.24 0.36 -16.05
CA TYR A 71 -5.90 -0.20 -14.89
C TYR A 71 -7.37 0.19 -14.88
N PHE A 72 -8.22 -0.72 -14.44
CA PHE A 72 -9.67 -0.50 -14.32
C PHE A 72 -10.03 -0.42 -12.84
N VAL A 73 -10.51 0.73 -12.40
CA VAL A 73 -10.94 0.95 -11.01
C VAL A 73 -12.30 0.28 -10.86
N GLY A 74 -12.36 -0.85 -10.15
CA GLY A 74 -13.54 -1.70 -10.24
C GLY A 74 -14.40 -1.81 -8.98
N LYS A 75 -13.81 -1.71 -7.79
CA LYS A 75 -14.57 -1.66 -6.52
C LYS A 75 -13.87 -0.72 -5.54
N GLY A 76 -14.62 -0.19 -4.58
CA GLY A 76 -14.07 0.61 -3.50
C GLY A 76 -15.12 0.94 -2.44
N THR A 77 -14.74 1.77 -1.48
CA THR A 77 -15.53 1.99 -0.25
C THR A 77 -16.17 3.37 -0.18
N PHE A 78 -16.00 4.19 -1.21
CA PHE A 78 -16.57 5.53 -1.31
C PHE A 78 -17.50 5.65 -2.50
N LEU A 79 -18.61 6.37 -2.36
CA LEU A 79 -19.54 6.61 -3.48
C LEU A 79 -19.10 7.77 -4.38
N ARG A 80 -18.42 8.76 -3.79
CA ARG A 80 -17.94 9.99 -4.41
C ARG A 80 -16.43 10.07 -4.25
N ASP A 81 -15.72 10.44 -5.33
CA ASP A 81 -14.28 10.70 -5.26
C ASP A 81 -14.05 11.93 -4.36
N PRO A 82 -13.43 11.75 -3.19
CA PRO A 82 -13.38 12.81 -2.19
C PRO A 82 -12.37 13.91 -2.53
N TRP A 83 -11.41 13.63 -3.42
CA TRP A 83 -10.40 14.61 -3.86
C TRP A 83 -10.82 15.36 -5.12
N ARG A 84 -11.75 14.78 -5.89
CA ARG A 84 -12.34 15.43 -7.05
C ARG A 84 -13.86 15.40 -6.93
N PRO A 85 -14.42 16.22 -6.02
CA PRO A 85 -15.86 16.33 -5.82
C PRO A 85 -16.63 16.72 -7.10
N ASP A 86 -15.93 17.30 -8.07
CA ASP A 86 -16.39 17.70 -9.40
C ASP A 86 -16.46 16.53 -10.41
N LEU A 87 -15.93 15.35 -10.10
CA LEU A 87 -16.11 14.12 -10.89
C LEU A 87 -17.47 13.44 -10.66
N ALA A 88 -18.39 14.15 -10.01
CA ALA A 88 -19.78 13.82 -9.73
C ALA A 88 -20.00 12.74 -8.64
N ASP A 89 -21.20 12.78 -8.07
CA ASP A 89 -21.75 11.70 -7.25
C ASP A 89 -21.90 10.43 -8.11
N ASN A 90 -21.65 9.25 -7.53
CA ASN A 90 -21.66 7.95 -8.21
C ASN A 90 -20.51 7.74 -9.19
N PHE A 91 -19.28 7.76 -8.68
CA PHE A 91 -18.08 7.44 -9.46
C PHE A 91 -18.22 6.07 -10.14
N SER A 92 -18.05 6.02 -11.47
CA SER A 92 -18.13 4.77 -12.24
C SER A 92 -17.17 4.73 -13.43
N CYS A 93 -16.97 3.54 -13.97
CA CYS A 93 -16.14 3.26 -15.15
C CYS A 93 -14.74 3.92 -15.11
N GLY A 94 -14.19 4.06 -13.90
CA GLY A 94 -12.86 4.63 -13.67
C GLY A 94 -11.79 3.76 -14.32
N LYS A 95 -10.87 4.39 -15.03
CA LYS A 95 -9.63 3.74 -15.50
C LYS A 95 -8.45 4.69 -15.37
N VAL A 96 -7.29 4.12 -15.13
CA VAL A 96 -6.02 4.84 -15.02
C VAL A 96 -5.07 4.27 -16.06
N LYS A 97 -4.72 5.06 -17.08
CA LYS A 97 -3.72 4.68 -18.07
C LYS A 97 -2.38 5.30 -17.69
N ILE A 98 -1.39 4.48 -17.38
CA ILE A 98 -0.01 4.94 -17.18
C ILE A 98 0.63 5.16 -18.55
N GLN A 99 1.12 6.36 -18.78
CA GLN A 99 1.69 6.79 -20.06
C GLN A 99 3.21 6.57 -20.09
N GLY A 100 3.89 6.72 -18.95
CA GLY A 100 5.31 6.41 -18.81
C GLY A 100 6.01 7.28 -17.76
N PRO A 101 7.32 7.10 -17.57
CA PRO A 101 8.10 7.94 -16.69
C PRO A 101 8.23 9.36 -17.26
N ASN A 102 8.15 10.34 -16.36
CA ASN A 102 8.37 11.76 -16.60
C ASN A 102 9.27 12.28 -15.47
N GLY A 103 10.59 12.17 -15.68
CA GLY A 103 11.58 12.39 -14.62
C GLY A 103 11.44 11.39 -13.48
N SER A 104 11.22 11.88 -12.26
CA SER A 104 11.00 11.05 -11.06
C SER A 104 9.53 10.65 -10.84
N LYS A 105 8.63 11.04 -11.73
CA LYS A 105 7.19 10.79 -11.65
C LYS A 105 6.75 9.88 -12.81
N PHE A 106 5.53 9.36 -12.74
CA PHE A 106 4.88 8.69 -13.85
C PHE A 106 3.65 9.48 -14.30
N ASP A 107 3.58 9.77 -15.60
CA ASP A 107 2.40 10.37 -16.21
C ASP A 107 1.29 9.33 -16.25
N ALA A 108 0.11 9.70 -15.76
CA ALA A 108 -1.08 8.88 -15.81
C ALA A 108 -2.29 9.69 -16.28
N LEU A 109 -3.19 9.04 -17.00
CA LEU A 109 -4.47 9.59 -17.39
C LEU A 109 -5.56 8.83 -16.65
N ARG A 110 -6.18 9.46 -15.66
CA ARG A 110 -7.40 8.94 -15.02
C ARG A 110 -8.58 9.44 -15.81
N SER A 111 -9.42 8.51 -16.25
CA SER A 111 -10.72 8.87 -16.82
C SER A 111 -11.81 8.22 -16.00
N SER A 112 -12.80 9.02 -15.60
CA SER A 112 -14.03 8.54 -14.98
C SER A 112 -15.22 8.89 -15.86
N MET A 113 -16.29 8.13 -15.68
CA MET A 113 -17.57 8.41 -16.31
C MET A 113 -18.61 8.36 -15.22
N ASN A 114 -19.44 9.39 -15.10
CA ASN A 114 -20.74 9.16 -14.48
C ASN A 114 -21.60 8.49 -15.55
N LEU A 115 -22.37 7.45 -15.22
CA LEU A 115 -23.24 6.78 -16.20
C LEU A 115 -24.23 7.75 -16.88
N THR A 116 -24.42 8.96 -16.31
CA THR A 116 -25.28 10.04 -16.80
C THR A 116 -24.54 11.24 -17.42
N THR A 117 -23.22 11.41 -17.27
CA THR A 117 -22.49 12.59 -17.78
C THR A 117 -21.35 12.24 -18.74
N LYS A 118 -20.88 13.26 -19.49
CA LYS A 118 -19.76 13.13 -20.42
C LYS A 118 -18.51 12.65 -19.66
N LYS A 119 -17.77 11.74 -20.30
CA LYS A 119 -16.46 11.25 -19.85
C LYS A 119 -15.54 12.42 -19.50
N LYS A 120 -14.97 12.40 -18.29
CA LYS A 120 -13.96 13.38 -17.86
C LYS A 120 -12.60 12.69 -17.78
N ASN A 121 -11.60 13.33 -18.35
CA ASN A 121 -10.21 12.89 -18.24
C ASN A 121 -9.48 13.89 -17.34
N ILE A 122 -8.63 13.37 -16.47
CA ILE A 122 -7.76 14.14 -15.60
C ILE A 122 -6.35 13.58 -15.80
N LYS A 123 -5.41 14.49 -16.05
CA LYS A 123 -3.99 14.15 -16.07
C LYS A 123 -3.48 14.10 -14.63
N LEU A 124 -2.77 13.03 -14.30
CA LEU A 124 -2.21 12.76 -13.00
C LEU A 124 -0.70 12.56 -13.10
N PHE A 125 0.01 12.91 -12.04
CA PHE A 125 1.35 12.41 -11.78
C PHE A 125 1.29 11.41 -10.63
N LEU A 126 1.88 10.23 -10.84
CA LEU A 126 2.06 9.21 -9.80
C LEU A 126 3.51 9.24 -9.33
N LEU A 127 3.72 9.41 -8.03
CA LEU A 127 5.05 9.50 -7.44
C LEU A 127 5.22 8.38 -6.42
N GLU A 128 6.21 7.53 -6.60
CA GLU A 128 6.56 6.53 -5.59
C GLU A 128 7.05 7.25 -4.32
N LYS A 129 6.44 6.93 -3.18
CA LYS A 129 6.86 7.44 -1.88
C LYS A 129 7.71 6.37 -1.20
N LYS A 130 9.00 6.63 -1.08
CA LYS A 130 9.95 5.71 -0.41
C LYS A 130 9.81 5.71 1.12
N THR A 131 8.94 6.55 1.69
CA THR A 131 8.71 6.58 3.14
C THR A 131 7.93 5.35 3.58
N ARG A 132 8.60 4.53 4.38
CA ARG A 132 8.03 3.32 5.00
C ARG A 132 7.14 3.71 6.17
N THR A 133 5.87 4.00 5.91
CA THR A 133 4.84 3.68 6.91
C THR A 133 4.94 2.16 7.13
N VAL A 134 5.18 1.75 8.38
CA VAL A 134 5.65 0.40 8.73
C VAL A 134 4.90 -0.70 7.96
N GLY A 135 5.56 -1.28 6.95
CA GLY A 135 5.06 -2.46 6.23
C GLY A 135 4.22 -2.22 4.97
N TYR A 136 4.09 -1.00 4.45
CA TYR A 136 3.45 -0.75 3.15
C TYR A 136 4.29 0.17 2.26
N GLU A 137 4.23 -0.03 0.94
CA GLU A 137 4.70 0.95 -0.03
C GLU A 137 3.56 1.92 -0.34
N SER A 138 3.85 3.20 -0.55
CA SER A 138 2.83 4.20 -0.88
C SER A 138 3.20 5.04 -2.12
N MET A 139 2.18 5.62 -2.75
CA MET A 139 2.34 6.55 -3.87
C MET A 139 1.54 7.81 -3.61
N LEU A 140 2.13 8.95 -3.96
CA LEU A 140 1.41 10.21 -4.03
C LEU A 140 0.79 10.33 -5.42
N VAL A 141 -0.47 10.74 -5.45
CA VAL A 141 -1.22 11.06 -6.65
C VAL A 141 -1.39 12.57 -6.69
N TRP A 142 -0.90 13.19 -7.76
CA TRP A 142 -0.99 14.63 -7.97
C TRP A 142 -1.85 14.93 -9.19
N ASP A 143 -2.70 15.94 -9.07
CA ASP A 143 -3.44 16.48 -10.20
C ASP A 143 -2.52 17.37 -11.03
N ALA A 144 -2.32 17.03 -12.30
CA ALA A 144 -1.45 17.80 -13.18
C ALA A 144 -2.09 19.12 -13.64
N GLU A 145 -3.43 19.22 -13.64
CA GLU A 145 -4.14 20.41 -14.10
C GLU A 145 -4.12 21.50 -13.02
N THR A 146 -4.42 21.13 -11.77
CA THR A 146 -4.47 22.07 -10.64
C THR A 146 -3.15 22.17 -9.88
N SER A 147 -2.17 21.30 -10.19
CA SER A 147 -0.88 21.21 -9.46
C SER A 147 -1.06 20.98 -7.96
N THR A 148 -2.07 20.20 -7.57
CA THR A 148 -2.37 19.88 -6.17
C THR A 148 -2.16 18.40 -5.89
N GLU A 149 -1.64 18.09 -4.70
CA GLU A 149 -1.69 16.72 -4.19
C GLU A 149 -3.15 16.28 -4.04
N MET A 150 -3.49 15.16 -4.66
CA MET A 150 -4.80 14.55 -4.51
C MET A 150 -4.77 13.57 -3.35
N ALA A 151 -3.92 12.55 -3.39
CA ALA A 151 -4.02 11.43 -2.46
C ALA A 151 -2.66 10.81 -2.13
N ASP A 152 -2.53 10.28 -0.91
CA ASP A 152 -1.48 9.34 -0.53
C ASP A 152 -2.07 7.92 -0.42
N MET A 153 -1.69 7.04 -1.35
CA MET A 153 -2.26 5.70 -1.52
C MET A 153 -1.25 4.63 -1.11
N ASN A 154 -1.60 3.84 -0.10
CA ASN A 154 -0.80 2.68 0.35
C ASN A 154 -1.21 1.43 -0.41
N LEU A 155 -0.24 0.73 -0.99
CA LEU A 155 -0.44 -0.58 -1.58
C LEU A 155 -0.50 -1.64 -0.48
N ILE A 156 -1.71 -2.05 -0.13
CA ILE A 156 -1.94 -3.03 0.94
C ILE A 156 -1.94 -4.48 0.44
N PHE A 157 -2.20 -4.69 -0.85
CA PHE A 157 -2.14 -6.01 -1.48
C PHE A 157 -1.94 -5.93 -2.99
N LEU A 158 -1.14 -6.86 -3.52
CA LEU A 158 -0.91 -7.00 -4.96
C LEU A 158 -1.02 -8.47 -5.37
N ALA A 159 -1.99 -8.78 -6.23
CA ALA A 159 -2.04 -10.02 -6.97
C ALA A 159 -1.50 -9.78 -8.38
N GLU A 160 -0.24 -10.17 -8.61
CA GLU A 160 0.47 -9.96 -9.87
C GLU A 160 -0.38 -10.35 -11.08
N ASN A 161 -0.44 -9.45 -12.06
CA ASN A 161 -1.20 -9.57 -13.31
C ASN A 161 -2.72 -9.74 -13.16
N ALA A 162 -3.29 -9.42 -11.99
CA ALA A 162 -4.72 -9.52 -11.73
C ALA A 162 -5.31 -8.26 -11.10
N CYS A 163 -4.80 -7.84 -9.94
CA CYS A 163 -5.30 -6.66 -9.23
C CYS A 163 -4.34 -6.11 -8.18
N ALA A 164 -4.57 -4.86 -7.81
CA ALA A 164 -3.94 -4.19 -6.69
C ALA A 164 -5.02 -3.57 -5.80
N VAL A 165 -4.80 -3.56 -4.49
CA VAL A 165 -5.70 -2.96 -3.50
C VAL A 165 -4.95 -1.82 -2.83
N PHE A 166 -5.57 -0.64 -2.87
CA PHE A 166 -5.03 0.57 -2.28
C PHE A 166 -5.88 1.03 -1.11
N MET A 167 -5.21 1.54 -0.09
CA MET A 167 -5.82 2.20 1.07
C MET A 167 -5.28 3.63 1.15
N TYR A 168 -6.19 4.59 1.25
CA TYR A 168 -5.83 6.00 1.33
C TYR A 168 -5.38 6.34 2.76
N SER A 169 -4.34 7.17 2.88
CA SER A 169 -3.70 7.52 4.17
C SER A 169 -3.94 8.95 4.63
N ASP A 170 -4.57 9.80 3.84
CA ASP A 170 -4.83 11.17 4.27
C ASP A 170 -5.92 11.18 5.34
N GLY A 171 -5.57 11.70 6.53
CA GLY A 171 -6.45 11.77 7.69
C GLY A 171 -7.68 12.67 7.52
N GLN A 172 -7.92 13.23 6.33
CA GLN A 172 -9.18 13.91 6.00
C GLN A 172 -10.30 12.91 5.70
N ILE A 173 -9.96 11.66 5.39
CA ILE A 173 -10.92 10.63 5.03
C ILE A 173 -10.70 9.44 5.93
N ASN A 174 -11.80 8.84 6.37
CA ASN A 174 -11.82 7.66 7.21
C ASN A 174 -10.74 6.66 6.72
N PRO A 175 -9.84 6.14 7.59
CA PRO A 175 -8.76 5.20 7.24
C PRO A 175 -9.25 3.88 6.61
N SER A 176 -10.55 3.75 6.42
CA SER A 176 -11.29 2.67 5.74
C SER A 176 -11.50 2.93 4.23
N THR A 177 -10.99 4.05 3.70
CA THR A 177 -11.15 4.42 2.29
C THR A 177 -10.19 3.61 1.43
N CYS A 178 -10.74 2.81 0.52
CA CYS A 178 -9.98 1.88 -0.30
C CYS A 178 -10.57 1.70 -1.68
N GLU A 179 -9.74 1.24 -2.61
CA GLU A 179 -10.17 0.84 -3.95
C GLU A 179 -9.32 -0.30 -4.52
N ILE A 180 -9.89 -1.00 -5.51
CA ILE A 180 -9.24 -2.08 -6.26
C ILE A 180 -9.02 -1.64 -7.71
N TRP A 181 -7.78 -1.78 -8.16
CA TRP A 181 -7.39 -1.61 -9.55
C TRP A 181 -7.20 -2.97 -10.20
N TYR A 182 -7.90 -3.23 -11.30
CA TYR A 182 -7.79 -4.47 -12.08
C TYR A 182 -6.90 -4.28 -13.30
N TYR A 183 -6.10 -5.30 -13.61
CA TYR A 183 -5.22 -5.31 -14.79
C TYR A 183 -5.96 -5.63 -16.09
N THR A 184 -7.08 -6.33 -15.99
CA THR A 184 -7.97 -6.66 -17.10
C THR A 184 -9.38 -6.22 -16.77
N LYS A 185 -10.20 -6.01 -17.80
CA LYS A 185 -11.62 -5.66 -17.63
C LYS A 185 -12.30 -6.68 -16.69
N PRO A 186 -12.98 -6.22 -15.62
CA PRO A 186 -13.73 -7.06 -14.69
C PRO A 186 -14.73 -8.06 -15.31
N THR A 187 -15.17 -7.84 -16.53
CA THR A 187 -16.21 -8.66 -17.17
C THR A 187 -15.63 -9.73 -18.10
N ALA A 188 -14.38 -9.59 -18.55
CA ALA A 188 -13.73 -10.47 -19.51
C ALA A 188 -12.79 -11.51 -18.84
N ARG A 189 -13.24 -12.12 -17.73
CA ARG A 189 -12.36 -12.86 -16.79
C ARG A 189 -12.28 -14.37 -17.06
N GLY A 190 -11.07 -14.90 -17.24
CA GLY A 190 -10.77 -16.34 -17.24
C GLY A 190 -10.72 -16.98 -15.84
N LYS A 191 -10.87 -18.31 -15.73
CA LYS A 191 -10.93 -19.05 -14.44
C LYS A 191 -9.74 -18.76 -13.51
N LYS A 192 -8.50 -18.76 -14.02
CA LYS A 192 -7.28 -18.49 -13.22
C LYS A 192 -7.23 -17.06 -12.64
N GLN A 193 -7.77 -16.07 -13.36
CA GLN A 193 -7.82 -14.68 -12.89
C GLN A 193 -8.87 -14.49 -11.79
N ARG A 194 -9.97 -15.23 -11.82
CA ARG A 194 -11.05 -15.12 -10.81
C ARG A 194 -10.54 -15.39 -9.38
N LYS A 195 -9.67 -16.39 -9.18
CA LYS A 195 -9.10 -16.70 -7.85
C LYS A 195 -8.24 -15.55 -7.31
N LYS A 196 -7.38 -14.97 -8.16
CA LYS A 196 -6.54 -13.83 -7.79
C LYS A 196 -7.38 -12.58 -7.46
N ILE A 197 -8.43 -12.34 -8.24
CA ILE A 197 -9.38 -11.25 -8.02
C ILE A 197 -10.15 -11.44 -6.71
N ALA A 198 -10.64 -12.64 -6.43
CA ALA A 198 -11.31 -12.95 -5.18
C ALA A 198 -10.39 -12.67 -3.97
N ALA A 199 -9.08 -12.90 -4.09
CA ALA A 199 -8.13 -12.53 -3.04
C ALA A 199 -8.03 -11.01 -2.85
N CYS A 200 -8.04 -10.20 -3.92
CA CYS A 200 -8.09 -8.74 -3.80
C CYS A 200 -9.41 -8.25 -3.20
N GLU A 201 -10.54 -8.80 -3.65
CA GLU A 201 -11.87 -8.44 -3.12
C GLU A 201 -12.01 -8.82 -1.64
N GLY A 202 -11.52 -10.01 -1.25
CA GLY A 202 -11.45 -10.42 0.14
C GLY A 202 -10.54 -9.53 0.98
N THR A 203 -9.40 -9.09 0.42
CA THR A 203 -8.51 -8.15 1.10
C THR A 203 -9.17 -6.79 1.30
N LEU A 204 -9.88 -6.27 0.28
CA LEU A 204 -10.65 -5.02 0.40
C LEU A 204 -11.66 -5.13 1.56
N GLN A 205 -12.44 -6.21 1.62
CA GLN A 205 -13.42 -6.42 2.69
C GLN A 205 -12.76 -6.51 4.08
N GLN A 206 -11.66 -7.25 4.20
CA GLN A 206 -11.01 -7.51 5.50
C GLN A 206 -10.20 -6.33 6.03
N LYS A 207 -9.40 -5.70 5.17
CA LYS A 207 -8.45 -4.66 5.58
C LYS A 207 -9.07 -3.28 5.66
N CYS A 208 -10.04 -2.99 4.80
CA CYS A 208 -10.65 -1.67 4.74
C CYS A 208 -11.87 -1.54 5.65
N ARG A 209 -12.26 -2.59 6.39
CA ARG A 209 -13.35 -2.60 7.38
C ARG A 209 -14.64 -1.94 6.87
N ALA A 210 -14.88 -1.99 5.57
CA ALA A 210 -15.97 -1.24 4.95
C ALA A 210 -17.28 -1.96 5.15
N THR A 211 -18.27 -1.25 5.68
CA THR A 211 -19.66 -1.70 5.78
C THR A 211 -20.33 -1.77 4.40
N THR A 212 -19.88 -0.95 3.46
CA THR A 212 -20.40 -0.91 2.08
C THR A 212 -19.25 -0.90 1.08
N ILE A 213 -19.37 -1.75 0.07
CA ILE A 213 -18.46 -1.79 -1.08
C ILE A 213 -19.25 -1.47 -2.34
N TYR A 214 -18.84 -0.41 -3.03
CA TYR A 214 -19.41 0.02 -4.29
C TYR A 214 -18.70 -0.67 -5.46
N THR A 215 -19.47 -1.00 -6.49
CA THR A 215 -18.94 -1.53 -7.75
C THR A 215 -18.86 -0.41 -8.77
N TYR A 216 -17.65 0.04 -9.09
CA TYR A 216 -17.42 1.13 -10.03
C TYR A 216 -17.39 0.66 -11.48
N TRP A 217 -16.90 -0.57 -11.74
CA TRP A 217 -16.81 -1.10 -13.10
C TRP A 217 -17.86 -2.17 -13.34
N THR A 218 -18.79 -1.88 -14.25
CA THR A 218 -19.89 -2.77 -14.64
C THR A 218 -19.80 -3.13 -16.13
N LYS A 219 -20.65 -4.06 -16.59
CA LYS A 219 -20.74 -4.39 -18.04
C LYS A 219 -21.04 -3.18 -18.92
N LYS A 220 -21.76 -2.18 -18.41
CA LYS A 220 -22.03 -0.93 -19.15
C LYS A 220 -20.74 -0.17 -19.48
N CYS A 221 -19.74 -0.24 -18.59
CA CYS A 221 -18.42 0.37 -18.81
C CYS A 221 -17.62 -0.28 -19.94
N ASP A 222 -17.94 -1.52 -20.33
CA ASP A 222 -17.27 -2.19 -21.43
C ASP A 222 -17.90 -1.90 -22.79
N GLN A 223 -19.18 -1.50 -22.78
CA GLN A 223 -19.98 -1.21 -23.97
C GLN A 223 -19.82 0.23 -24.45
N THR A 224 -19.25 1.12 -23.62
CA THR A 224 -18.91 2.48 -24.04
C THR A 224 -17.79 2.42 -25.08
N LYS A 225 -18.20 2.45 -26.37
CA LYS A 225 -17.29 2.55 -27.51
C LYS A 225 -16.50 3.86 -27.43
N LYS A 226 -15.26 3.80 -27.93
CA LYS A 226 -14.27 4.89 -27.92
C LYS A 226 -14.82 6.18 -28.48
#